data_AF-A0A7V9E1W9-F1
#
_entry.id   AF-A0A7V9E1W9-F1
#
_cell.length_a   1.000
_cell.length_b   1.000
_cell.length_c   1.000
_cell.angle_alpha   90.00
_cell.angle_beta   90.00
_cell.angle_gamma   90.00
#
_symmetry.space_group_name_H-M   'P 1'
#
loop_
_entity.id
_entity.type
_entity.pdbx_description
1 polymer ?
#
loop_
_entity_poly.entity_id
_entity_poly.type
_entity_poly.pdbx_seq_one_letter_code
_entity_poly.pdbx_strand_id
1 'polypeptide(L)'
;MTTKADTQSPALHVADRHDLIRVHGARVNNLRDVSIEIPKRRLTVFTGVSGSGKSSLVFGTIAAESQRLINETYSSFVQGFMPTLARPEVDVLEGLTTAIIVDQERMGSDPRSTVGTATDANAMLRILFSRLGKPHIGSP
;
A
#
# COMPACT_ATOMS: atom_id res chain seq x y z
N MET A 1 12.65 19.41 41.86
CA MET A 1 11.23 19.47 41.47
C MET A 1 11.11 18.90 40.07
N THR A 2 10.80 17.60 39.96
CA THR A 2 10.65 16.87 38.69
C THR A 2 9.21 17.01 38.22
N THR A 3 9.00 17.72 37.11
CA THR A 3 7.71 17.83 36.43
C THR A 3 7.29 16.45 35.92
N LYS A 4 6.30 15.83 36.57
CA LYS A 4 5.56 14.70 36.00
C LYS A 4 4.86 15.21 34.74
N ALA A 5 5.23 14.66 33.58
CA ALA A 5 4.49 14.86 32.35
C ALA A 5 3.09 14.28 32.55
N ASP A 6 2.10 15.15 32.52
CA ASP A 6 0.69 14.83 32.60
C ASP A 6 0.34 13.97 31.38
N THR A 7 0.28 12.64 31.56
CA THR A 7 -0.06 11.71 30.48
C THR A 7 -1.58 11.71 30.35
N GLN A 8 -2.11 12.79 29.78
CA GLN A 8 -3.52 12.84 29.40
C GLN A 8 -3.78 11.68 28.44
N SER A 9 -4.70 10.78 28.82
CA SER A 9 -5.18 9.75 27.90
C SER A 9 -5.66 10.43 26.62
N PRO A 10 -5.15 10.05 25.44
CA PRO A 10 -5.52 10.73 24.20
C PRO A 10 -7.03 10.60 24.03
N ALA A 11 -7.71 11.73 23.81
CA ALA A 11 -9.13 11.74 23.49
C ALA A 11 -9.41 10.75 22.35
N LEU A 12 -10.48 9.95 22.47
CA LEU A 12 -10.88 8.98 21.46
C LEU A 12 -10.93 9.66 20.09
N HIS A 13 -10.09 9.21 19.16
CA HIS A 13 -10.05 9.77 17.82
C HIS A 13 -11.22 9.20 17.02
N VAL A 14 -11.77 9.98 16.09
CA VAL A 14 -12.91 9.54 15.26
C VAL A 14 -12.61 8.22 14.54
N ALA A 15 -11.35 8.01 14.13
CA ALA A 15 -10.91 6.78 13.50
C ALA A 15 -11.04 5.52 14.38
N ASP A 16 -11.00 5.65 15.71
CA ASP A 16 -11.07 4.52 16.64
C ASP A 16 -12.48 3.92 16.74
N ARG A 17 -13.46 4.54 16.06
CA ARG A 17 -14.80 3.95 15.85
C ARG A 17 -14.82 2.90 14.73
N HIS A 18 -13.73 2.75 13.98
CA HIS A 18 -13.62 1.79 12.89
C HIS A 18 -12.84 0.54 13.32
N ASP A 19 -13.02 -0.54 12.57
CA ASP A 19 -12.32 -1.81 12.81
C ASP A 19 -10.80 -1.66 12.76
N LEU A 20 -10.13 -2.65 13.34
CA LEU A 20 -8.67 -2.76 13.37
C LEU A 20 -8.19 -3.72 12.29
N ILE A 21 -6.94 -3.59 11.87
CA ILE A 21 -6.19 -4.68 11.24
C ILE A 21 -5.44 -5.38 12.37
N ARG A 22 -5.72 -6.67 12.56
CA ARG A 22 -5.09 -7.47 13.62
C ARG A 22 -4.09 -8.43 13.03
N VAL A 23 -2.86 -8.36 13.51
CA VAL A 23 -1.77 -9.27 13.18
C VAL A 23 -1.43 -10.03 14.45
N HIS A 24 -1.48 -11.36 14.44
CA HIS A 24 -1.05 -12.18 15.56
C HIS A 24 -0.05 -13.24 15.09
N GLY A 25 1.05 -13.33 15.83
CA GLY A 25 2.10 -14.33 15.60
C GLY A 25 2.82 -14.18 14.26
N ALA A 26 3.12 -12.96 13.82
CA ALA A 26 3.89 -12.76 12.58
C ALA A 26 5.35 -13.19 12.76
N ARG A 27 5.83 -14.06 11.87
CA ARG A 27 7.17 -14.68 11.91
C ARG A 27 7.93 -14.58 10.58
N VAL A 28 7.42 -13.81 9.62
CA VAL A 28 8.10 -13.57 8.33
C VAL A 28 9.51 -13.01 8.54
N ASN A 29 10.50 -13.65 7.90
CA ASN A 29 11.93 -13.34 7.98
C ASN A 29 12.47 -13.38 9.43
N ASN A 30 12.72 -12.21 10.02
CA ASN A 30 13.30 -12.07 11.35
C ASN A 30 12.29 -11.60 12.42
N LEU A 31 11.00 -11.57 12.08
CA LEU A 31 9.94 -11.29 13.05
C LEU A 31 9.89 -12.42 14.09
N ARG A 32 9.75 -12.05 15.36
CA ARG A 32 9.75 -12.98 16.49
C ARG A 32 8.37 -13.02 17.13
N ASP A 33 7.45 -13.69 16.46
CA ASP A 33 6.07 -13.89 16.94
C ASP A 33 5.33 -12.58 17.26
N VAL A 34 5.41 -11.63 16.33
CA VAL A 34 4.93 -10.26 16.55
C VAL A 34 3.41 -10.21 16.46
N SER A 35 2.76 -9.66 17.50
CA SER A 35 1.33 -9.37 17.52
C SER A 35 1.09 -7.87 17.67
N ILE A 36 0.27 -7.29 16.79
CA ILE A 36 -0.04 -5.86 16.78
C ILE A 36 -1.45 -5.61 16.21
N GLU A 37 -2.11 -4.58 16.75
CA GLU A 37 -3.36 -4.06 16.20
C GLU A 37 -3.11 -2.68 15.58
N ILE A 38 -3.60 -2.48 14.36
CA ILE A 38 -3.41 -1.24 13.59
C ILE A 38 -4.79 -0.60 13.36
N PRO A 39 -5.04 0.62 13.87
CA PRO A 39 -6.32 1.28 13.66
C PRO A 39 -6.50 1.69 12.21
N LYS A 40 -7.63 1.33 11.61
CA LYS A 40 -7.98 1.81 10.27
C LYS A 40 -8.25 3.30 10.30
N ARG A 41 -8.05 3.95 9.14
CA ARG A 41 -8.33 5.39 8.94
C ARG A 41 -7.53 6.30 9.86
N ARG A 42 -6.38 5.82 10.34
CA ARG A 42 -5.30 6.61 10.94
C ARG A 42 -4.05 6.53 10.08
N LEU A 43 -3.24 7.57 10.15
CA LEU A 43 -1.87 7.51 9.68
C LEU A 43 -1.04 6.74 10.72
N THR A 44 -0.78 5.47 10.44
CA THR A 44 0.11 4.64 11.27
C THR A 44 1.51 4.66 10.67
N VAL A 45 2.51 5.00 11.49
CA VAL A 45 3.91 5.06 11.09
C VAL A 45 4.68 3.94 11.78
N PHE A 46 5.35 3.09 10.99
CA PHE A 46 6.26 2.07 11.50
C PHE A 46 7.67 2.62 11.54
N THR A 47 8.24 2.77 12.73
CA THR A 47 9.58 3.32 12.93
C THR A 47 10.52 2.30 13.56
N GLY A 48 11.83 2.55 13.50
CA GLY A 48 12.86 1.67 14.03
C GLY A 48 14.09 1.56 13.12
N VAL A 49 15.19 1.07 13.68
CA VAL A 49 16.49 0.93 13.00
C VAL A 49 16.44 0.01 11.77
N SER A 50 17.42 0.13 10.87
CA SER A 50 17.54 -0.79 9.73
C SER A 50 17.58 -2.25 10.19
N GLY A 51 16.92 -3.16 9.46
CA GLY A 51 16.84 -4.58 9.83
C GLY A 51 15.88 -4.92 10.98
N SER A 52 15.19 -3.96 11.60
CA SER A 52 14.28 -4.23 12.74
C SER A 52 13.01 -5.02 12.41
N GLY A 53 12.80 -5.41 11.15
CA GLY A 53 11.62 -6.18 10.70
C GLY A 53 10.43 -5.34 10.22
N LYS A 54 10.53 -4.01 10.16
CA LYS A 54 9.44 -3.13 9.65
C LYS A 54 8.93 -3.56 8.28
N SER A 55 9.84 -3.75 7.32
CA SER A 55 9.48 -4.16 5.96
C SER A 55 8.93 -5.57 5.92
N SER A 56 9.44 -6.48 6.76
CA SER A 56 8.92 -7.84 6.92
C SER A 56 7.46 -7.83 7.41
N LEU A 57 7.13 -6.94 8.35
CA LEU A 57 5.77 -6.80 8.88
C LEU A 57 4.83 -6.11 7.86
N VAL A 58 5.23 -4.97 7.31
CA VAL A 58 4.36 -4.16 6.43
C VAL A 58 4.22 -4.80 5.05
N PHE A 59 5.32 -5.05 4.36
CA PHE A 59 5.31 -5.55 2.98
C PHE A 59 5.24 -7.08 2.95
N GLY A 60 6.09 -7.74 3.74
CA GLY A 60 6.22 -9.20 3.73
C GLY A 60 5.06 -9.95 4.40
N THR A 61 4.27 -9.29 5.26
CA THR A 61 3.16 -9.92 5.98
C THR A 61 1.83 -9.29 5.59
N ILE A 62 1.60 -8.02 5.95
CA ILE A 62 0.30 -7.35 5.78
C ILE A 62 -0.04 -7.18 4.29
N ALA A 63 0.86 -6.56 3.51
CA ALA A 63 0.60 -6.28 2.10
C ALA A 63 0.60 -7.56 1.25
N ALA A 64 1.52 -8.49 1.54
CA ALA A 64 1.56 -9.80 0.89
C ALA A 64 0.24 -10.57 1.05
N GLU A 65 -0.31 -10.64 2.26
CA GLU A 65 -1.60 -11.32 2.46
C GLU A 65 -2.75 -10.57 1.79
N SER A 66 -2.78 -9.24 1.88
CA SER A 66 -3.81 -8.45 1.20
C SER A 66 -3.82 -8.69 -0.31
N GLN A 67 -2.64 -8.72 -0.94
CA GLN A 67 -2.51 -9.02 -2.37
C GLN A 67 -2.93 -10.46 -2.69
N ARG A 68 -2.57 -11.42 -1.84
CA ARG A 68 -2.98 -12.83 -1.98
C ARG A 68 -4.50 -12.98 -1.96
N LEU A 69 -5.17 -12.34 -0.99
CA LEU A 69 -6.63 -12.36 -0.87
C LEU A 69 -7.33 -11.71 -2.07
N ILE A 70 -6.78 -10.62 -2.60
CA ILE A 70 -7.28 -10.02 -3.86
C ILE A 70 -7.12 -11.01 -5.01
N ASN A 71 -5.98 -11.68 -5.10
CA ASN A 71 -5.73 -12.63 -6.19
C ASN A 71 -6.73 -13.79 -6.19
N GLU A 72 -7.21 -14.21 -5.02
CA GLU A 72 -8.26 -15.23 -4.87
C GLU A 72 -9.63 -14.79 -5.41
N THR A 73 -9.86 -13.48 -5.57
CA THR A 73 -11.12 -12.98 -6.16
C THR A 73 -11.17 -13.09 -7.69
N TYR A 74 -10.04 -13.33 -8.36
CA TYR A 74 -10.02 -13.57 -9.81
C TYR A 74 -10.53 -14.97 -10.16
N SER A 75 -11.01 -15.14 -11.41
CA SER A 75 -11.38 -16.46 -11.92
C SER A 75 -10.21 -17.45 -11.88
N SER A 76 -10.51 -18.74 -11.69
CA SER A 76 -9.51 -19.83 -11.71
C SER A 76 -8.66 -19.85 -12.99
N PHE A 77 -9.24 -19.47 -14.12
CA PHE A 77 -8.52 -19.32 -15.38
C PHE A 77 -7.41 -18.28 -15.29
N VAL A 78 -7.70 -17.08 -14.76
CA VAL A 78 -6.72 -16.00 -14.59
C VAL A 78 -5.70 -16.38 -13.53
N GLN A 79 -6.12 -17.00 -12.43
CA GLN A 79 -5.23 -17.42 -11.34
C GLN A 79 -4.10 -18.34 -11.85
N GLY A 80 -4.35 -19.17 -12.86
CA GLY A 80 -3.32 -20.04 -13.47
C GLY A 80 -2.15 -19.29 -14.13
N PHE A 81 -2.32 -18.01 -14.43
CA PHE A 81 -1.28 -17.14 -15.01
C PHE A 81 -0.68 -16.16 -13.99
N MET A 82 -1.21 -16.11 -12.77
CA MET A 82 -0.76 -15.18 -11.74
C MET A 82 0.43 -15.77 -10.97
N PRO A 83 1.34 -14.91 -10.45
CA PRO A 83 2.38 -15.37 -9.54
C PRO A 83 1.77 -15.99 -8.30
N THR A 84 2.23 -17.19 -7.93
CA THR A 84 1.84 -17.83 -6.67
C THR A 84 2.49 -17.07 -5.52
N LEU A 85 1.72 -16.23 -4.84
CA LEU A 85 2.18 -15.56 -3.62
C LEU A 85 2.14 -16.57 -2.47
N ALA A 86 3.31 -16.85 -1.88
CA ALA A 86 3.39 -17.69 -0.69
C ALA A 86 2.61 -17.03 0.45
N ARG A 87 1.85 -17.83 1.20
CA ARG A 87 1.16 -17.34 2.39
C ARG A 87 2.21 -16.89 3.41
N PRO A 88 2.13 -15.67 3.95
CA PRO A 88 3.06 -15.22 4.97
C PRO A 88 2.90 -16.05 6.25
N GLU A 89 4.00 -16.24 6.97
CA GLU A 89 4.01 -16.96 8.24
C GLU A 89 3.42 -16.07 9.35
N VAL A 90 2.12 -16.23 9.58
CA VAL A 90 1.33 -15.50 10.58
C VAL A 90 0.18 -16.39 11.05
N ASP A 91 -0.16 -16.35 12.34
CA ASP A 91 -1.24 -17.19 12.90
C ASP A 91 -2.62 -16.65 12.57
N VAL A 92 -2.83 -15.35 12.82
CA VAL A 92 -4.09 -14.66 12.53
C VAL A 92 -3.79 -13.33 11.87
N LEU A 93 -4.47 -13.08 10.76
CA LEU A 93 -4.42 -11.79 10.06
C LEU A 93 -5.84 -11.40 9.65
N GLU A 94 -6.42 -10.46 10.39
CA GLU A 94 -7.83 -10.08 10.29
C GLU A 94 -8.00 -8.60 9.98
N GLY A 95 -9.19 -8.28 9.44
CA GLY A 95 -9.55 -6.90 9.15
C GLY A 95 -8.75 -6.29 8.00
N LEU A 96 -8.05 -7.09 7.18
CA LEU A 96 -7.36 -6.58 6.00
C LEU A 96 -8.33 -5.90 5.03
N THR A 97 -7.83 -4.84 4.40
CA THR A 97 -8.44 -4.20 3.23
C THR A 97 -7.47 -4.34 2.06
N THR A 98 -7.95 -4.12 0.84
CA THR A 98 -7.09 -4.03 -0.35
C THR A 98 -5.95 -3.06 -0.10
N ALA A 99 -4.71 -3.57 -0.17
CA ALA A 99 -3.52 -2.77 0.00
C ALA A 99 -3.10 -2.18 -1.35
N ILE A 100 -2.81 -0.88 -1.36
CA ILE A 100 -2.10 -0.23 -2.45
C ILE A 100 -0.70 0.04 -1.95
N ILE A 101 0.28 -0.61 -2.56
CA ILE A 101 1.69 -0.49 -2.18
C ILE A 101 2.29 0.64 -3.00
N VAL A 102 2.93 1.58 -2.30
CA VAL A 102 3.75 2.63 -2.92
C VAL A 102 5.14 2.50 -2.33
N ASP A 103 6.10 2.07 -3.14
CA ASP A 103 7.49 1.83 -2.74
C ASP A 103 8.46 2.71 -3.54
N GLN A 104 9.75 2.34 -3.52
CA GLN A 104 10.82 3.06 -4.21
C GLN A 104 11.23 2.35 -5.51
N GLU A 105 10.47 1.37 -6.00
CA GLU A 105 10.80 0.75 -7.28
C GLU A 105 10.75 1.80 -8.40
N ARG A 106 11.78 1.78 -9.25
CA ARG A 106 11.87 2.74 -10.34
C ARG A 106 10.76 2.47 -11.34
N MET A 107 10.01 3.51 -11.67
CA MET A 107 9.11 3.47 -12.82
C MET A 107 9.92 3.11 -14.08
N GLY A 108 9.36 2.22 -14.92
CA GLY A 108 10.06 1.65 -16.06
C GLY A 108 10.77 2.68 -16.94
N SER A 109 11.96 2.33 -17.41
CA SER A 109 12.88 3.25 -18.11
C SER A 109 12.59 3.39 -19.61
N ASP A 110 11.36 3.19 -20.07
CA ASP A 110 11.01 3.37 -21.48
C ASP A 110 11.18 4.85 -21.84
N PRO A 111 12.01 5.21 -22.84
CA PRO A 111 12.19 6.60 -23.27
C PRO A 111 10.90 7.30 -23.72
N ARG A 112 9.84 6.55 -24.03
CA ARG A 112 8.50 7.09 -24.36
C ARG A 112 7.61 7.31 -23.13
N SER A 113 8.05 6.84 -21.96
CA SER A 113 7.36 7.05 -20.69
C SER A 113 7.70 8.45 -20.14
N THR A 114 6.67 9.25 -19.95
CA THR A 114 6.76 10.61 -19.39
C THR A 114 5.79 10.74 -18.22
N VAL A 115 5.88 11.83 -17.45
CA VAL A 115 4.89 12.13 -16.40
C VAL A 115 3.46 12.15 -16.97
N GLY A 116 3.29 12.65 -18.20
CA GLY A 116 2.00 12.70 -18.86
C GLY A 116 1.42 11.32 -19.19
N THR A 117 2.25 10.31 -19.46
CA THR A 117 1.77 8.94 -19.68
C THR A 117 1.56 8.21 -18.35
N ALA A 118 2.42 8.44 -17.36
CA ALA A 118 2.31 7.83 -16.03
C ALA A 118 1.04 8.22 -15.26
N THR A 119 0.50 9.41 -15.54
CA THR A 119 -0.68 9.97 -14.86
C THR A 119 -1.93 9.93 -15.72
N ASP A 120 -1.87 9.34 -16.91
CA ASP A 120 -2.89 9.41 -17.97
C ASP A 120 -3.27 10.84 -18.43
N ALA A 121 -2.60 11.88 -17.95
CA ALA A 121 -2.85 13.27 -18.33
C ALA A 121 -2.67 13.49 -19.85
N ASN A 122 -1.68 12.84 -20.47
CA ASN A 122 -1.46 12.91 -21.91
C ASN A 122 -2.65 12.31 -22.70
N ALA A 123 -3.28 11.25 -22.20
CA ALA A 123 -4.47 10.69 -22.83
C ALA A 123 -5.65 11.68 -22.79
N MET A 124 -5.86 12.33 -21.64
CA MET A 124 -6.87 13.38 -21.49
C MET A 124 -6.58 14.58 -22.40
N LEU A 125 -5.32 15.02 -22.49
CA LEU A 125 -4.91 16.11 -23.38
C LEU A 125 -5.15 15.76 -24.85
N ARG A 126 -4.88 14.53 -25.29
CA ARG A 126 -5.19 14.12 -26.67
C ARG A 126 -6.69 14.21 -26.97
N ILE A 127 -7.56 13.84 -26.03
CA ILE A 127 -9.01 13.99 -26.16
C ILE A 127 -9.40 15.48 -26.20
N LEU A 128 -8.77 16.30 -25.37
CA LEU A 128 -9.01 17.75 -25.34
C LEU A 128 -8.64 18.41 -26.67
N PHE A 129 -7.42 18.18 -27.16
CA PHE A 129 -6.92 18.77 -28.41
C PHE A 129 -7.64 18.22 -29.65
N SER A 130 -8.06 16.96 -29.66
CA SER A 130 -8.85 16.43 -30.79
C SER A 130 -10.23 17.08 -30.90
N ARG A 131 -10.82 17.51 -29.78
CA ARG A 131 -12.15 18.14 -29.75
C ARG A 131 -12.11 19.66 -29.91
N LEU A 132 -11.11 20.32 -29.32
CA LEU A 132 -11.08 21.78 -29.19
C LEU A 132 -9.88 22.44 -29.89
N GLY A 133 -8.90 21.66 -30.33
CA GLY A 133 -7.73 22.19 -31.03
C GLY A 133 -8.12 22.76 -32.38
N LYS A 134 -7.65 23.98 -32.68
CA LYS A 134 -7.72 24.56 -34.02
C LYS A 134 -6.42 24.24 -34.76
N PRO A 135 -6.42 23.36 -35.78
CA PRO A 135 -5.20 23.03 -36.52
C PRO A 135 -4.65 24.26 -37.25
N HIS A 136 -3.33 24.40 -37.28
CA HIS A 136 -2.63 25.44 -38.05
C HIS A 136 -1.50 24.79 -38.84
N ILE A 137 -1.28 25.23 -40.08
CA ILE A 137 -0.26 24.66 -41.00
C ILE A 137 1.17 25.18 -40.70
N GLY A 138 1.34 26.10 -39.75
CA GLY A 138 2.63 26.77 -39.50
C GLY A 138 2.95 27.83 -40.56
N SER A 139 4.01 28.61 -40.35
CA SER A 139 4.57 29.52 -41.37
C SER A 139 5.39 28.72 -42.41
N PRO A 140 5.55 29.22 -43.65
CA PRO A 140 6.30 28.55 -44.72
C PRO A 140 7.75 28.22 -44.36
#